data_AF-A0A9X3YG17-F1
#
_entry.id   AF-A0A9X3YG17-F1
#
_cell.length_a   1.000
_cell.length_b   1.000
_cell.length_c   1.000
_cell.angle_alpha   90.00
_cell.angle_beta   90.00
_cell.angle_gamma   90.00
#
_symmetry.space_group_name_H-M   'P 1'
#
loop_
_entity.id
_entity.type
_entity.pdbx_description
1 polymer ?
#
loop_
_entity_poly.entity_id
_entity_poly.type
_entity_poly.pdbx_seq_one_letter_code
_entity_poly.pdbx_strand_id
1 'polypeptide(L)'
;MKISRNTEQLLFGLGVAAAAIAGIAIPLIVGTFVPTLRQFAVELPNLTRWFVETRWLFLLLPFVVVAVWFVWPIRAMRSVAALATGVGSLVVLLPLATFAMYYPVMVLGSLV
;
A
#
# COMPACT_ATOMS: atom_id res chain seq x y z
N MET A 1 -21.81 -20.64 -5.85
CA MET A 1 -20.61 -21.01 -6.66
C MET A 1 -19.61 -21.65 -5.72
N LYS A 2 -19.29 -22.95 -5.88
CA LYS A 2 -18.43 -23.69 -4.95
C LYS A 2 -16.99 -23.54 -5.43
N ILE A 3 -16.19 -22.72 -4.75
CA ILE A 3 -14.78 -22.50 -5.10
C ILE A 3 -14.00 -23.74 -4.68
N SER A 4 -13.08 -24.22 -5.54
CA SER A 4 -12.23 -25.36 -5.18
C SER A 4 -11.23 -24.95 -4.08
N ARG A 5 -10.87 -25.88 -3.19
CA ARG A 5 -9.90 -25.63 -2.12
C ARG A 5 -8.55 -25.11 -2.65
N ASN A 6 -8.13 -25.57 -3.83
CA ASN A 6 -6.92 -25.10 -4.50
C ASN A 6 -7.05 -23.64 -4.95
N THR A 7 -8.21 -23.27 -5.51
CA THR A 7 -8.50 -21.90 -5.91
C THR A 7 -8.51 -20.96 -4.70
N GLU A 8 -9.09 -21.37 -3.56
CA GLU A 8 -9.08 -20.54 -2.35
C GLU A 8 -7.67 -20.23 -1.85
N GLN A 9 -6.78 -21.23 -1.84
CA GLN A 9 -5.38 -21.07 -1.43
C GLN A 9 -4.61 -20.18 -2.41
N LEU A 10 -4.85 -20.32 -3.71
CA LEU A 10 -4.22 -19.48 -4.73
C LEU A 10 -4.63 -18.01 -4.57
N LEU A 11 -5.93 -17.73 -4.40
CA LEU A 11 -6.43 -16.36 -4.23
C LEU A 11 -5.88 -15.71 -2.95
N PHE A 12 -5.80 -16.47 -1.85
CA PHE A 12 -5.16 -16.00 -0.63
C PHE A 12 -3.68 -15.68 -0.84
N GLY A 13 -2.93 -16.61 -1.45
CA GLY A 13 -1.50 -16.45 -1.71
C GLY A 13 -1.23 -15.23 -2.59
N LEU A 14 -2.04 -15.00 -3.62
CA LEU A 14 -1.96 -13.81 -4.47
C LEU A 14 -2.26 -12.53 -3.69
N GLY A 15 -3.25 -12.54 -2.80
CA GLY A 15 -3.55 -11.40 -1.92
C GLY A 15 -2.38 -11.04 -1.01
N VAL A 16 -1.78 -12.04 -0.35
CA VAL A 16 -0.63 -11.84 0.53
C VAL A 16 0.59 -11.36 -0.26
N ALA A 17 0.86 -11.96 -1.42
CA ALA A 17 1.97 -11.53 -2.28
C ALA A 17 1.79 -10.08 -2.76
N ALA A 18 0.58 -9.71 -3.21
CA ALA A 18 0.28 -8.33 -3.63
C ALA A 18 0.48 -7.33 -2.48
N ALA A 19 -0.01 -7.65 -1.28
CA ALA A 19 0.21 -6.82 -0.08
C ALA A 19 1.69 -6.72 0.32
N ALA A 20 2.47 -7.80 0.16
CA ALA A 20 3.90 -7.79 0.44
C ALA A 20 4.65 -6.91 -0.56
N ILE A 21 4.32 -7.00 -1.85
CA ILE A 21 4.87 -6.12 -2.89
C ILE A 21 4.56 -4.66 -2.56
N ALA A 22 3.29 -4.34 -2.24
CA ALA A 22 2.90 -2.99 -1.86
C ALA A 22 3.65 -2.50 -0.60
N GLY A 23 3.71 -3.34 0.44
CA GLY A 23 4.35 -3.04 1.71
C GLY A 23 5.85 -2.83 1.62
N ILE A 24 6.54 -3.47 0.67
CA ILE A 24 7.97 -3.27 0.41
C ILE A 24 8.18 -2.06 -0.52
N ALA A 25 7.38 -1.93 -1.57
CA ALA A 25 7.56 -0.88 -2.56
C ALA A 25 7.35 0.53 -1.98
N ILE A 26 6.37 0.72 -1.08
CA ILE A 26 6.11 2.03 -0.48
C ILE A 26 7.32 2.58 0.28
N PRO A 27 7.94 1.87 1.25
CA PRO A 27 9.18 2.30 1.89
C PRO A 27 10.32 2.62 0.92
N LEU A 28 10.47 1.84 -0.16
CA LEU A 28 11.51 2.04 -1.16
C LEU A 28 11.28 3.31 -1.97
N ILE A 29 10.05 3.51 -2.46
CA ILE A 29 9.65 4.74 -3.18
C ILE A 29 9.88 5.93 -2.27
N VAL A 30 9.29 5.95 -1.07
CA VAL A 30 9.42 7.06 -0.13
C VAL A 30 10.89 7.31 0.23
N GLY A 31 11.66 6.26 0.52
CA GLY A 31 13.08 6.35 0.84
C GLY A 31 13.93 6.98 -0.27
N THR A 32 13.55 6.74 -1.53
CA THR A 32 14.22 7.35 -2.70
C THR A 32 13.97 8.86 -2.77
N PHE A 33 12.79 9.34 -2.37
CA PHE A 33 12.42 10.75 -2.43
C PHE A 33 12.84 11.56 -1.19
N VAL A 34 13.04 10.93 -0.03
CA VAL A 34 13.40 11.62 1.23
C VAL A 34 14.62 12.56 1.09
N PRO A 35 15.74 12.20 0.43
CA PRO A 35 16.87 13.10 0.26
C PRO A 35 16.50 14.39 -0.50
N THR A 36 15.73 14.26 -1.59
CA THR A 36 15.23 15.38 -2.39
C THR A 36 14.26 16.23 -1.59
N LEU A 37 13.34 15.59 -0.85
CA LEU A 37 12.37 16.25 0.01
C LEU A 37 13.02 17.10 1.12
N ARG A 38 14.16 16.66 1.65
CA ARG A 38 14.93 17.41 2.67
C ARG A 38 15.55 18.70 2.12
N GLN A 39 15.86 18.75 0.82
CA GLN A 39 16.42 19.96 0.19
C GLN A 39 15.39 21.08 0.06
N PHE A 40 14.11 20.75 0.01
CA PHE A 40 13.06 21.75 -0.15
C PHE A 40 12.88 22.66 1.07
N ALA A 41 13.53 22.40 2.23
CA ALA A 41 13.60 23.24 3.44
C ALA A 41 12.27 23.80 4.01
N VAL A 42 11.15 23.50 3.35
CA VAL A 42 9.80 24.01 3.55
C VAL A 42 8.96 22.87 4.13
N GLU A 43 7.96 23.24 4.92
CA GLU A 43 7.00 22.32 5.50
C GLU A 43 6.46 21.34 4.46
N LEU A 44 6.76 20.06 4.64
CA LEU A 44 6.21 19.01 3.80
C LEU A 44 4.68 19.05 3.87
N PRO A 45 3.99 18.95 2.73
CA PRO A 45 2.54 18.77 2.71
C PRO A 45 2.13 17.60 3.60
N ASN A 46 1.00 17.73 4.30
CA ASN A 46 0.54 16.75 5.30
C ASN A 46 0.51 15.32 4.75
N LEU A 47 0.09 15.14 3.49
CA LEU A 47 0.05 13.83 2.84
C LEU A 47 1.45 13.22 2.67
N THR A 48 2.41 14.00 2.18
CA THR A 48 3.81 13.58 2.02
C THR A 48 4.44 13.25 3.37
N ARG A 49 4.23 14.10 4.38
CA ARG A 49 4.71 13.88 5.75
C ARG A 49 4.18 12.57 6.32
N TRP A 50 2.88 12.33 6.18
CA TRP A 50 2.25 11.10 6.67
C TRP A 50 2.89 9.85 6.04
N PHE A 51 3.10 9.83 4.72
CA PHE A 51 3.79 8.72 4.07
C PHE A 51 5.24 8.56 4.55
N VAL A 52 5.97 9.66 4.75
CA VAL A 52 7.36 9.61 5.25
C VAL A 52 7.42 9.01 6.65
N GLU A 53 6.56 9.45 7.56
CA GLU A 53 6.56 9.01 8.97
C GLU A 53 6.04 7.57 9.11
N THR A 54 4.99 7.22 8.37
CA THR A 54 4.31 5.92 8.51
C THR A 54 4.81 4.86 7.53
N ARG A 55 5.81 5.14 6.67
CA ARG A 55 6.26 4.22 5.60
C ARG A 55 6.51 2.79 6.08
N TRP A 56 7.08 2.63 7.27
CA TRP A 56 7.41 1.32 7.83
C TRP A 56 6.18 0.52 8.28
N LEU A 57 5.06 1.18 8.61
CA LEU A 57 3.81 0.52 8.96
C LEU A 57 3.21 -0.22 7.76
N PHE A 58 3.52 0.16 6.52
CA PHE A 58 3.05 -0.57 5.33
C PHE A 58 3.67 -1.97 5.21
N LEU A 59 4.80 -2.25 5.87
CA LEU A 59 5.32 -3.62 5.99
C LEU A 59 4.34 -4.55 6.73
N LEU A 60 3.37 -3.99 7.46
CA LEU A 60 2.34 -4.77 8.15
C LEU A 60 1.18 -5.17 7.22
N LEU A 61 1.10 -4.68 5.98
CA LEU A 61 0.02 -4.99 5.03
C LEU A 61 -0.19 -6.50 4.80
N PRO A 62 0.84 -7.36 4.68
CA PRO A 62 0.63 -8.81 4.55
C PRO A 62 -0.12 -9.39 5.75
N PHE A 63 0.20 -8.92 6.96
CA PHE A 63 -0.48 -9.35 8.17
C PHE A 63 -1.93 -8.87 8.22
N VAL A 64 -2.22 -7.70 7.64
CA VAL A 64 -3.61 -7.22 7.47
C VAL A 64 -4.39 -8.18 6.57
N VAL A 65 -3.82 -8.63 5.45
CA VAL A 65 -4.48 -9.61 4.56
C VAL A 65 -4.74 -10.93 5.30
N VAL A 66 -3.77 -11.40 6.08
CA VAL A 66 -3.92 -12.60 6.92
C VAL A 66 -5.04 -12.40 7.95
N ALA A 67 -5.07 -11.26 8.63
CA ALA A 67 -6.10 -10.94 9.62
C ALA A 67 -7.50 -10.88 8.98
N VAL A 68 -7.63 -10.23 7.82
CA VAL A 68 -8.87 -10.17 7.04
C VAL A 68 -9.37 -11.57 6.72
N TRP A 69 -8.49 -12.49 6.31
CA TRP A 69 -8.88 -13.87 6.05
C TRP A 69 -9.50 -14.58 7.27
N PHE A 70 -8.94 -14.37 8.47
CA PHE A 70 -9.45 -15.02 9.69
C PHE A 70 -10.74 -14.39 10.21
N VAL A 71 -10.83 -13.06 10.15
CA VAL A 71 -11.93 -12.27 10.74
C VAL A 71 -13.14 -12.18 9.81
N TRP A 72 -13.00 -12.40 8.50
CA TRP A 72 -14.11 -12.20 7.56
C TRP A 72 -15.33 -13.08 7.94
N PRO A 73 -16.52 -12.46 8.06
CA PRO A 73 -17.72 -13.13 8.58
C PRO A 73 -18.25 -14.21 7.64
N ILE A 74 -18.10 -14.01 6.33
CA ILE A 74 -18.62 -14.93 5.31
C ILE A 74 -17.48 -15.86 4.86
N ARG A 75 -17.46 -17.11 5.37
CA ARG A 75 -16.40 -18.09 5.05
C ARG A 75 -16.17 -18.27 3.55
N ALA A 76 -17.24 -18.33 2.76
CA ALA A 76 -17.17 -18.51 1.31
C ALA A 76 -16.49 -17.35 0.55
N MET A 77 -16.35 -16.18 1.17
CA MET A 77 -15.77 -14.97 0.55
C MET A 77 -14.40 -14.60 1.11
N ARG A 78 -13.85 -15.36 2.06
CA ARG A 78 -12.56 -15.06 2.72
C ARG A 78 -11.41 -14.87 1.73
N SER A 79 -11.36 -15.73 0.72
CA SER A 79 -10.33 -15.70 -0.33
C SER A 79 -10.44 -14.51 -1.25
N VAL A 80 -11.66 -14.17 -1.64
CA VAL A 80 -11.93 -12.97 -2.43
C VAL A 80 -11.63 -11.71 -1.63
N ALA A 81 -12.00 -11.66 -0.34
CA ALA A 81 -11.73 -10.53 0.54
C ALA A 81 -10.23 -10.31 0.77
N ALA A 82 -9.48 -11.38 1.01
CA ALA A 82 -8.02 -11.34 1.16
C ALA A 82 -7.33 -10.87 -0.14
N LEU A 83 -7.74 -11.41 -1.29
CA LEU A 83 -7.25 -10.96 -2.59
C LEU A 83 -7.57 -9.48 -2.83
N ALA A 84 -8.83 -9.08 -2.62
CA ALA A 84 -9.27 -7.70 -2.84
C ALA A 84 -8.54 -6.72 -1.92
N THR A 85 -8.25 -7.11 -0.68
CA THR A 85 -7.47 -6.30 0.25
C THR A 85 -6.02 -6.18 -0.22
N GLY A 86 -5.39 -7.29 -0.63
CA GLY A 86 -4.02 -7.29 -1.13
C GLY A 86 -3.86 -6.50 -2.43
N VAL A 87 -4.64 -6.82 -3.44
CA VAL A 87 -4.65 -6.13 -4.73
C VAL A 87 -5.09 -4.68 -4.57
N GLY A 88 -6.11 -4.40 -3.75
CA GLY A 88 -6.55 -3.05 -3.45
C GLY A 88 -5.44 -2.21 -2.81
N SER A 89 -4.68 -2.78 -1.88
CA SER A 89 -3.53 -2.09 -1.27
C SER A 89 -2.46 -1.75 -2.33
N LEU A 90 -2.16 -2.68 -3.25
CA LEU A 90 -1.22 -2.45 -4.33
C LEU A 90 -1.70 -1.37 -5.31
N VAL A 91 -2.96 -1.46 -5.76
CA VAL A 91 -3.52 -0.58 -6.79
C VAL A 91 -3.83 0.82 -6.25
N VAL A 92 -4.14 0.96 -4.96
CA VAL A 92 -4.52 2.26 -4.38
C VAL A 92 -3.34 2.91 -3.68
N LEU A 93 -2.66 2.21 -2.77
CA LEU A 93 -1.64 2.84 -1.92
C LEU A 93 -0.37 3.17 -2.71
N LEU A 94 -0.04 2.38 -3.72
CA LEU A 94 1.21 2.56 -4.48
C LEU A 94 1.12 3.80 -5.40
N PRO A 95 0.05 4.02 -6.19
CA PRO A 95 -0.12 5.28 -6.89
C PRO A 95 -0.28 6.47 -5.96
N LEU A 96 -0.97 6.30 -4.81
CA LEU A 96 -1.12 7.37 -3.83
C LEU A 96 0.22 7.77 -3.20
N ALA A 97 1.09 6.80 -2.88
CA ALA A 97 2.43 7.06 -2.38
C ALA A 97 3.27 7.81 -3.42
N THR A 98 3.24 7.36 -4.68
CA THR A 98 3.92 8.05 -5.79
C THR A 98 3.40 9.48 -5.93
N PHE A 99 2.07 9.67 -6.00
CA PHE A 99 1.47 10.99 -6.07
C PHE A 99 1.89 11.87 -4.89
N ALA A 100 1.86 11.35 -3.66
CA ALA A 100 2.28 12.08 -2.46
C ALA A 100 3.74 12.53 -2.51
N MET A 101 4.63 11.77 -3.16
CA MET A 101 6.03 12.14 -3.32
C MET A 101 6.25 13.17 -4.44
N TYR A 102 5.43 13.15 -5.50
CA TYR A 102 5.48 14.14 -6.58
C TYR A 102 4.73 15.44 -6.25
N TYR A 103 3.76 15.39 -5.34
CA TYR A 103 2.90 16.51 -4.98
C TYR A 103 3.67 17.79 -4.58
N PRO A 104 4.72 17.74 -3.73
CA PRO A 104 5.48 18.95 -3.36
C PRO A 104 6.13 19.63 -4.57
N VAL A 105 6.61 18.84 -5.55
CA VAL A 105 7.21 19.36 -6.78
C VAL A 105 6.17 20.09 -7.63
N MET A 106 4.96 19.56 -7.73
CA MET A 106 3.87 20.21 -8.47
C MET A 106 3.43 21.52 -7.82
N VAL A 107 3.36 21.56 -6.49
CA VAL A 107 3.02 22.78 -5.75
C VAL A 107 4.09 23.86 -5.96
N LEU A 108 5.37 23.50 -5.80
CA LEU A 108 6.47 24.46 -5.99
C LEU A 108 6.59 24.93 -7.46
N GLY A 109 6.37 24.04 -8.42
CA GLY A 109 6.37 24.38 -9.84
C GLY A 109 5.21 25.30 -10.25
N SER A 110 4.13 25.37 -9.47
CA SER A 110 3.01 26.30 -9.70
C SER A 110 3.25 27.71 -9.15
N LEU A 111 4.32 27.90 -8.36
CA LEU A 111 4.70 29.20 -7.79
C LEU A 111 5.74 29.94 -8.65
N VAL A 112 6.20 29.31 -9.75
CA VAL A 112 7.12 29.87 -10.76
C VAL A 112 6.33 30.19 -12.03
#